data_AF-A0A6A6XLA1-F1
#
_entry.id   AF-A0A6A6XLA1-F1
#
_cell.length_a   1.000
_cell.length_b   1.000
_cell.length_c   1.000
_cell.angle_alpha   90.00
_cell.angle_beta   90.00
_cell.angle_gamma   90.00
#
_symmetry.space_group_name_H-M   'P 1'
#
loop_
_entity.id
_entity.type
_entity.pdbx_description
1 polymer ?
#
loop_
_entity_poly.entity_id
_entity_poly.type
_entity_poly.pdbx_seq_one_letter_code
_entity_poly.pdbx_strand_id
1 'polypeptide(L)' 'MTFGQTAPVCTKELARTDECADVINANACYNQNRFNNAQTLQCIDGKDNADRARKACMCCSCVGVQMCDWTKKQKLC' A
#
# COMPACT_ATOMS: atom_id res chain seq x y z
N MET A 1 -11.60 -24.26 5.53
CA MET A 1 -11.18 -23.03 6.24
C MET A 1 -10.39 -22.21 5.24
N THR A 2 -10.97 -21.13 4.70
CA THR A 2 -10.30 -20.32 3.66
C THR A 2 -9.43 -19.27 4.36
N PHE A 3 -8.11 -19.44 4.28
CA PHE A 3 -7.12 -18.42 4.62
C PHE A 3 -6.30 -18.10 3.38
N GLY A 4 -7.00 -17.77 2.29
CA GLY A 4 -6.41 -17.10 1.16
C GLY A 4 -6.46 -15.61 1.42
N GLN A 5 -5.43 -15.05 2.08
CA GLN A 5 -5.18 -13.61 2.03
C GLN A 5 -4.70 -13.25 0.62
N THR A 6 -5.58 -13.42 -0.38
CA THR A 6 -5.44 -12.72 -1.66
C THR A 6 -5.61 -11.25 -1.33
N ALA A 7 -4.53 -10.48 -1.42
CA ALA A 7 -4.59 -9.03 -1.36
C ALA A 7 -5.81 -8.57 -2.19
N PRO A 8 -6.75 -7.80 -1.62
CA PRO A 8 -8.00 -7.52 -2.29
C PRO A 8 -7.69 -6.91 -3.66
N VAL A 9 -8.30 -7.45 -4.71
CA VAL A 9 -8.22 -6.86 -6.05
C VAL A 9 -8.76 -5.45 -5.90
N CYS A 10 -8.00 -4.45 -6.35
CA CYS A 10 -8.44 -3.07 -6.25
C CYS A 10 -9.75 -2.89 -7.02
N THR A 11 -10.85 -2.79 -6.30
CA THR A 11 -12.14 -2.43 -6.89
C THR A 11 -12.20 -0.90 -6.98
N LYS A 12 -12.99 -0.37 -7.92
CA LYS A 12 -13.25 1.08 -7.99
C LYS A 12 -13.79 1.65 -6.68
N GLU A 13 -14.48 0.83 -5.90
CA GLU A 13 -14.98 1.19 -4.57
C GLU A 13 -13.86 1.27 -3.54
N LEU A 14 -12.96 0.27 -3.53
CA LEU A 14 -11.79 0.26 -2.66
C LEU A 14 -10.82 1.41 -2.99
N ALA A 15 -10.62 1.72 -4.27
CA ALA A 15 -9.79 2.85 -4.71
C ALA A 15 -10.34 4.22 -4.28
N ARG A 16 -11.64 4.30 -3.96
CA ARG A 16 -12.32 5.54 -3.57
C ARG A 16 -12.41 5.73 -2.07
N THR A 17 -12.00 4.73 -1.27
CA THR A 17 -11.89 4.94 0.18
C THR A 17 -10.73 5.90 0.45
N ASP A 18 -10.90 6.77 1.45
CA ASP A 18 -9.84 7.71 1.86
C ASP A 18 -8.52 6.96 2.16
N GLU A 19 -8.60 5.77 2.75
CA GLU A 19 -7.44 4.92 3.05
C GLU A 19 -6.61 4.57 1.81
N CYS A 20 -7.25 4.22 0.69
CA CYS A 20 -6.54 3.92 -0.55
C CYS A 20 -6.23 5.17 -1.35
N ALA A 21 -7.03 6.24 -1.25
CA ALA A 21 -6.74 7.51 -1.90
C ALA A 21 -5.41 8.09 -1.42
N ASP A 22 -5.12 8.04 -0.12
CA ASP A 22 -3.84 8.47 0.45
C ASP A 22 -2.65 7.67 -0.12
N VAL A 23 -2.83 6.36 -0.24
CA VAL A 23 -1.82 5.44 -0.78
C VAL A 23 -1.62 5.66 -2.28
N ILE A 24 -2.68 5.90 -3.06
CA ILE A 24 -2.60 6.14 -4.51
C ILE A 24 -1.98 7.51 -4.81
N ASN A 25 -2.36 8.54 -4.04
CA ASN A 25 -1.88 9.91 -4.25
C ASN A 25 -0.40 10.09 -3.86
N ALA A 26 0.13 9.20 -3.01
CA ALA A 26 1.53 9.18 -2.60
C ALA A 26 2.52 8.71 -3.68
N ASN A 27 2.05 8.47 -4.92
CA ASN A 27 2.87 7.95 -6.03
C ASN A 27 4.11 8.80 -6.35
N ALA A 28 4.01 10.13 -6.21
CA ALA A 28 5.14 11.04 -6.38
C ALA A 28 6.24 10.78 -5.35
N CYS A 29 5.87 10.53 -4.09
CA CYS A 29 6.80 10.21 -3.02
C CYS A 29 7.41 8.81 -3.19
N TYR A 30 6.64 7.84 -3.69
CA TYR A 30 7.16 6.52 -4.06
C TYR A 30 8.19 6.59 -5.18
N ASN A 31 7.95 7.41 -6.20
CA ASN A 31 8.89 7.59 -7.31
C ASN A 31 10.18 8.28 -6.87
N GLN A 32 10.11 9.26 -5.95
CA GLN A 32 11.30 9.89 -5.37
C GLN A 32 12.14 8.91 -4.55
N ASN A 33 11.49 8.15 -3.67
CA ASN A 33 12.15 7.18 -2.82
C ASN A 33 12.37 5.84 -3.52
N ARG A 34 11.92 5.64 -4.76
CA ARG A 34 11.97 4.38 -5.54
C ARG A 34 11.66 3.11 -4.75
N PHE A 35 10.67 3.15 -3.86
CA PHE A 35 10.33 2.03 -2.96
C PHE A 35 11.54 1.53 -2.13
N ASN A 36 12.51 2.40 -1.85
CA ASN A 36 13.82 2.08 -1.28
C ASN A 36 13.72 2.00 0.25
N ASN A 37 13.02 0.95 0.73
CA ASN A 37 12.81 0.55 2.13
C ASN A 37 11.69 1.29 2.88
N ALA A 38 11.72 1.24 4.21
CA ALA A 38 10.70 1.73 5.14
C ALA A 38 10.41 3.24 5.03
N GLN A 39 11.26 4.02 4.37
CA GLN A 39 10.96 5.43 4.05
C GLN A 39 9.74 5.58 3.14
N THR A 40 9.45 4.57 2.32
CA THR A 40 8.24 4.52 1.48
C THR A 40 6.96 4.48 2.32
N LEU A 41 7.00 3.94 3.55
CA LEU A 41 5.87 4.03 4.47
C LEU A 41 5.60 5.47 4.89
N GLN A 42 6.64 6.32 4.99
CA GLN A 42 6.48 7.73 5.36
C GLN A 42 5.75 8.55 4.29
N CYS A 43 5.65 8.02 3.07
CA CYS A 43 4.85 8.62 2.01
C CYS A 43 3.34 8.42 2.20
N ILE A 44 2.93 7.46 3.04
CA ILE A 44 1.52 7.13 3.28
C ILE A 44 1.05 7.88 4.52
N ASP A 45 -0.09 8.55 4.41
CA ASP A 45 -0.72 9.16 5.57
C ASP A 45 -1.22 8.08 6.53
N GLY A 46 -0.89 8.24 7.81
CA GLY A 46 -1.28 7.29 8.84
C GLY A 46 -0.63 7.63 10.17
N LYS A 47 -1.32 7.21 11.23
CA LYS A 47 -0.94 7.53 12.61
C LYS A 47 0.41 6.92 13.00
N ASP A 48 0.64 5.68 12.58
CA ASP A 48 1.82 4.89 12.93
C ASP A 48 2.26 4.04 11.73
N ASN A 49 3.49 3.49 11.79
CA ASN A 49 3.99 2.60 10.72
C ASN A 49 3.12 1.35 10.52
N ALA A 50 2.44 0.86 11.57
CA ALA A 50 1.52 -0.27 11.46
C ALA A 50 0.26 0.08 10.66
N ASP A 51 -0.28 1.28 10.85
CA ASP A 51 -1.43 1.80 10.10
C ASP A 51 -1.07 1.98 8.62
N ARG A 52 0.08 2.61 8.36
CA ARG A 52 0.62 2.82 7.01
C ARG A 52 0.89 1.51 6.29
N ALA A 53 1.43 0.51 7.00
CA ALA A 53 1.67 -0.83 6.47
C ALA A 53 0.35 -1.54 6.11
N ARG A 54 -0.66 -1.42 6.96
CA ARG A 54 -2.00 -1.97 6.71
C ARG A 54 -2.64 -1.35 5.47
N LYS A 55 -2.65 -0.01 5.36
CA LYS A 55 -3.15 0.70 4.19
C LYS A 55 -2.37 0.32 2.93
N ALA A 56 -1.03 0.30 3.00
CA ALA A 56 -0.18 -0.13 1.90
C ALA A 56 -0.54 -1.53 1.44
N CYS A 57 -0.76 -2.46 2.38
CA CYS A 57 -1.05 -3.84 2.09
C CYS A 57 -2.42 -4.02 1.42
N MET A 58 -3.42 -3.36 1.98
CA MET A 58 -4.80 -3.39 1.50
C MET A 58 -4.93 -2.74 0.11
N CYS A 59 -4.21 -1.65 -0.13
CA CYS A 59 -4.34 -0.83 -1.34
C CYS A 59 -3.19 -1.05 -2.34
N CYS A 60 -2.28 -2.00 -2.10
CA CYS A 60 -1.12 -2.21 -2.97
C CYS A 60 -1.55 -2.47 -4.43
N SER A 61 -2.66 -3.20 -4.59
CA SER A 61 -3.21 -3.56 -5.89
C SER A 61 -3.79 -2.36 -6.63
N CYS A 62 -4.14 -1.28 -5.91
CA CYS A 62 -4.65 -0.03 -6.48
C CYS A 62 -3.54 0.86 -7.03
N VAL A 63 -2.37 0.83 -6.39
CA VAL A 63 -1.19 1.58 -6.87
C VAL A 63 -0.54 0.87 -8.03
N GLY A 64 -0.40 -0.45 -7.92
CA GLY A 64 0.14 -1.31 -8.96
C GLY A 64 1.05 -2.41 -8.41
N VAL A 65 1.44 -3.31 -9.31
CA VAL A 65 2.22 -4.52 -8.97
C VAL A 65 3.51 -4.20 -8.21
N GLN A 66 4.20 -3.12 -8.56
CA GLN A 66 5.44 -2.72 -7.87
C GLN A 66 5.24 -2.46 -6.37
N MET A 67 4.11 -1.86 -5.99
CA MET A 67 3.81 -1.62 -4.58
C MET A 67 3.46 -2.91 -3.86
N CYS A 68 2.71 -3.82 -4.49
CA CYS A 68 2.44 -5.14 -3.91
C CYS A 68 3.71 -5.98 -3.74
N ASP A 69 4.63 -5.92 -4.69
CA ASP A 69 5.90 -6.64 -4.57
C ASP A 69 6.77 -6.03 -3.47
N TRP A 70 6.76 -4.70 -3.34
CA TRP A 70 7.45 -4.01 -2.26
C TRP A 70 6.86 -4.35 -0.88
N THR A 71 5.53 -4.28 -0.70
CA THR A 71 4.90 -4.60 0.60
C THR A 71 5.19 -6.03 1.04
N LYS A 72 5.14 -6.99 0.10
CA LYS A 72 5.54 -8.39 0.35
C LYS A 72 7.02 -8.53 0.70
N LYS A 73 7.91 -7.85 -0.03
CA LYS A 73 9.36 -7.88 0.24
C LYS A 73 9.67 -7.34 1.64
N GLN A 74 8.94 -6.33 2.09
CA GLN A 74 9.06 -5.73 3.42
C GLN A 74 8.28 -6.49 4.51
N LYS A 75 7.57 -7.58 4.17
CA LYS A 75 6.71 -8.36 5.07
C LYS A 75 5.62 -7.52 5.76
N LEU A 76 5.11 -6.53 5.04
CA LEU A 76 3.97 -5.68 5.45
C LEU A 76 2.64 -6.34 5.07
N CYS A 77 2.69 -7.10 3.98
CA CYS A 77 1.85 -8.25 3.65
C CYS A 77 2.78 -9.48 3.54
#